data_AF-A0A2P5NSM1-F1
#
_entry.id   AF-A0A2P5NSM1-F1
#
_cell.length_a   1.000
_cell.length_b   1.000
_cell.length_c   1.000
_cell.angle_alpha   90.00
_cell.angle_beta   90.00
_cell.angle_gamma   90.00
#
_symmetry.space_group_name_H-M   'P 1'
#
loop_
_entity.id
_entity.type
_entity.pdbx_description
1 polymer ?
#
loop_
_entity_poly.entity_id
_entity_poly.type
_entity_poly.pdbx_seq_one_letter_code
_entity_poly.pdbx_strand_id
1 'polypeptide(L)'
;MNEPKKSKRGFASMDPALLRSVARKGGSAVPAEKRTFSINAQLASEAGRKGGLAVDPTKRTFARDHDAAAKAGRKGGMATRNRSSDQ
;
A
#
# COMPACT_ATOMS: atom_id res chain seq x y z
N MET A 1 25.24 22.80 34.73
CA MET A 1 23.89 22.54 34.18
C MET A 1 24.07 21.61 32.98
N ASN A 2 23.65 20.35 33.08
CA ASN A 2 23.72 19.41 31.95
C ASN A 2 22.37 19.41 31.23
N GLU A 3 22.32 20.02 30.05
CA GLU A 3 21.14 20.12 29.22
C GLU A 3 20.96 18.84 28.38
N PRO A 4 19.81 18.14 28.41
CA PRO A 4 19.62 16.93 27.63
C PRO A 4 19.46 17.28 26.15
N LYS A 5 20.52 17.09 25.36
CA LYS A 5 20.45 17.15 23.89
C LYS A 5 19.39 16.16 23.38
N LYS A 6 18.33 16.69 22.76
CA LYS A 6 17.27 15.90 22.12
C LYS A 6 17.89 15.00 21.04
N SER A 7 17.91 13.70 21.26
CA SER A 7 18.44 12.73 20.29
C SER A 7 17.48 12.61 19.11
N LYS A 8 18.03 12.51 17.88
CA LYS A 8 17.25 12.22 16.67
C LYS A 8 16.71 10.78 16.77
N ARG A 9 15.45 10.64 17.20
CA ARG A 9 14.75 9.35 17.35
C ARG A 9 13.64 9.23 16.31
N GLY A 10 13.21 7.99 16.06
CA GLY A 10 12.07 7.67 15.21
C GLY A 10 12.40 7.51 13.72
N PHE A 11 11.45 6.96 12.97
CA PHE A 11 11.61 6.60 11.56
C PHE A 11 12.00 7.79 10.67
N ALA A 12 11.48 8.98 10.93
CA ALA A 12 11.81 10.18 10.15
C ALA A 12 13.29 10.60 10.25
N SER A 13 13.99 10.16 11.30
CA SER A 13 15.41 10.43 11.50
C SER A 13 16.33 9.32 10.94
N MET A 14 15.76 8.22 10.42
CA MET A 14 16.53 7.11 9.84
C MET A 14 17.00 7.43 8.43
N ASP A 15 18.04 6.71 7.99
CA ASP A 15 18.47 6.71 6.60
C ASP A 15 17.32 6.32 5.64
N PRO A 16 17.07 7.09 4.56
CA PRO A 16 16.04 6.78 3.58
C PRO A 16 16.12 5.39 2.96
N ALA A 17 17.32 4.83 2.74
CA ALA A 17 17.43 3.49 2.16
C ALA A 17 16.96 2.42 3.17
N LEU A 18 17.37 2.53 4.43
CA LEU A 18 16.88 1.69 5.52
C LEU A 18 15.35 1.81 5.68
N LEU A 19 14.81 3.02 5.67
CA LEU A 19 13.37 3.29 5.74
C LEU A 19 12.57 2.55 4.66
N ARG A 20 13.05 2.62 3.40
CA ARG A 20 12.44 1.88 2.28
C ARG A 20 12.51 0.38 2.48
N SER A 21 13.63 -0.14 3.00
CA SER A 21 13.77 -1.56 3.29
C SER A 21 12.75 -2.04 4.34
N VAL A 22 12.52 -1.25 5.39
CA VAL A 22 11.55 -1.54 6.44
C VAL A 22 10.12 -1.47 5.90
N ALA A 23 9.80 -0.43 5.11
CA ALA A 23 8.49 -0.31 4.47
C ALA A 23 8.18 -1.47 3.51
N ARG A 24 9.18 -1.92 2.73
CA ARG A 24 9.06 -3.11 1.86
C ARG A 24 8.81 -4.38 2.67
N LYS A 25 9.52 -4.57 3.80
CA LYS A 25 9.31 -5.72 4.69
C LYS A 25 7.89 -5.80 5.22
N GLY A 26 7.25 -4.66 5.52
CA GLY A 26 5.84 -4.64 5.98
C GLY A 26 4.88 -5.32 5.00
N GLY A 27 4.98 -5.00 3.70
CA GLY A 27 4.14 -5.63 2.66
C GLY A 27 4.50 -7.08 2.36
N SER A 28 5.77 -7.44 2.55
CA SER A 28 6.26 -8.81 2.35
C SER A 28 6.18 -9.71 3.59
N ALA A 29 5.80 -9.16 4.75
CA ALA A 29 5.80 -9.88 6.03
C ALA A 29 4.87 -11.11 6.04
N VAL A 30 3.83 -11.07 5.20
CA VAL A 30 2.92 -12.21 5.02
C VAL A 30 3.38 -13.02 3.80
N PRO A 31 3.60 -14.34 3.93
CA PRO A 31 3.88 -15.23 2.81
C PRO A 31 2.81 -15.13 1.72
N ALA A 32 3.16 -15.38 0.46
CA ALA A 32 2.23 -15.18 -0.66
C ALA A 32 0.95 -16.01 -0.51
N GLU A 33 1.08 -17.22 0.04
CA GLU A 33 0.01 -18.21 0.27
C GLU A 33 -0.93 -17.80 1.41
N LYS A 34 -0.53 -16.81 2.23
CA LYS A 34 -1.34 -16.30 3.36
C LYS A 34 -1.82 -14.87 3.15
N ARG A 35 -1.53 -14.25 2.00
CA ARG A 35 -2.01 -12.91 1.67
C ARG A 35 -3.47 -12.95 1.24
N THR A 36 -4.40 -12.77 2.18
CA THR A 36 -5.86 -12.89 1.95
C THR A 36 -6.36 -12.12 0.74
N PHE A 37 -5.89 -10.89 0.51
CA PHE A 37 -6.27 -10.08 -0.66
C PHE A 37 -5.66 -10.53 -1.99
N SER A 38 -4.55 -11.28 -1.97
CA SER A 38 -3.99 -11.89 -3.20
C SER A 38 -4.69 -13.19 -3.57
N ILE A 39 -5.25 -13.90 -2.59
CA ILE A 39 -5.89 -15.21 -2.79
C ILE A 39 -7.36 -15.02 -3.18
N ASN A 40 -8.06 -14.11 -2.50
CA ASN A 40 -9.47 -13.87 -2.74
C ASN A 40 -9.69 -12.50 -3.39
N ALA A 41 -9.84 -12.51 -4.72
CA ALA A 41 -10.09 -11.29 -5.50
C ALA A 41 -11.40 -10.60 -5.13
N GLN A 42 -12.43 -11.37 -4.76
CA GLN A 42 -13.72 -10.82 -4.33
C GLN A 42 -13.57 -10.04 -3.02
N LEU A 43 -12.89 -10.60 -2.03
CA LEU A 43 -12.61 -9.92 -0.77
C LEU A 43 -11.79 -8.63 -0.98
N ALA A 44 -10.79 -8.68 -1.87
CA ALA A 44 -9.99 -7.50 -2.20
C ALA A 44 -10.85 -6.41 -2.87
N SER A 45 -11.74 -6.79 -3.77
CA SER A 45 -12.70 -5.89 -4.43
C SER A 45 -13.66 -5.26 -3.42
N GLU A 46 -14.25 -6.06 -2.53
CA GLU A 46 -15.18 -5.59 -1.50
C GLU A 46 -14.52 -4.65 -0.49
N ALA A 47 -13.31 -4.99 -0.03
CA ALA A 47 -12.54 -4.14 0.85
C ALA A 47 -12.18 -2.81 0.17
N GLY A 48 -11.77 -2.85 -1.09
CA GLY A 48 -11.51 -1.66 -1.91
C GLY A 48 -12.74 -0.78 -2.06
N ARG A 49 -13.89 -1.38 -2.40
CA ARG A 49 -15.18 -0.68 -2.50
C ARG A 49 -15.56 -0.03 -1.17
N LYS A 50 -15.49 -0.77 -0.06
CA LYS A 50 -15.81 -0.26 1.28
C LYS A 50 -14.89 0.91 1.68
N GLY A 51 -13.60 0.81 1.39
CA GLY A 51 -12.64 1.90 1.64
C GLY A 51 -12.95 3.15 0.81
N GLY A 52 -13.30 2.98 -0.47
CA GLY A 52 -13.74 4.08 -1.32
C GLY A 52 -15.04 4.73 -0.83
N LEU A 53 -15.95 3.93 -0.27
CA LEU A 53 -17.21 4.43 0.28
C LEU A 53 -17.03 5.32 1.53
N ALA A 54 -15.98 5.09 2.33
CA ALA A 54 -15.66 5.89 3.51
C ALA A 54 -15.21 7.32 3.17
N VAL A 55 -14.85 7.58 1.91
CA VAL A 55 -14.53 8.92 1.42
C VAL A 55 -15.83 9.62 1.02
N ASP A 56 -15.94 10.90 1.38
CA ASP A 56 -17.03 11.79 0.94
C ASP A 56 -17.24 11.66 -0.58
N PRO A 57 -18.47 11.42 -1.07
CA PRO A 57 -18.74 11.22 -2.49
C PRO A 57 -18.18 12.34 -3.37
N THR A 58 -18.25 13.58 -2.89
CA THR A 58 -17.74 14.73 -3.61
C THR A 58 -16.22 14.72 -3.68
N LYS A 59 -15.50 14.13 -2.71
CA LYS A 59 -14.02 14.11 -2.67
C LYS A 59 -13.41 12.80 -3.18
N ARG A 60 -14.22 11.86 -3.69
CA ARG A 60 -13.72 10.60 -4.26
C ARG A 60 -12.92 10.87 -5.55
N THR A 61 -11.60 10.76 -5.44
CA THR A 61 -10.66 10.93 -6.57
C THR A 61 -11.00 10.01 -7.74
N PHE A 62 -11.29 8.73 -7.46
CA PHE A 62 -11.63 7.74 -8.49
C PHE A 62 -13.03 7.91 -9.10
N ALA A 63 -13.92 8.69 -8.48
CA ALA A 63 -15.23 9.02 -9.05
C ALA A 63 -15.16 10.30 -9.92
N ARG A 64 -14.22 11.20 -9.62
CA ARG A 64 -13.97 12.42 -10.40
C ARG A 64 -13.10 12.17 -11.63
N ASP A 65 -12.14 11.25 -11.53
CA ASP A 65 -11.18 10.95 -12.59
C ASP A 65 -11.18 9.44 -12.91
N HIS A 66 -11.94 9.10 -13.95
CA HIS A 66 -12.04 7.73 -14.46
C HIS A 66 -10.72 7.20 -15.03
N ASP A 67 -9.88 8.07 -15.60
CA ASP A 67 -8.59 7.67 -16.19
C ASP A 67 -7.59 7.31 -15.10
N ALA A 68 -7.51 8.11 -14.02
CA ALA A 68 -6.72 7.78 -12.85
C ALA A 68 -7.19 6.48 -12.19
N ALA A 69 -8.50 6.27 -12.07
CA ALA A 69 -9.07 5.04 -11.56
C ALA A 69 -8.69 3.83 -12.42
N ALA A 70 -8.83 3.94 -13.75
CA ALA A 70 -8.47 2.88 -14.69
C ALA A 70 -6.96 2.59 -14.66
N LYS A 71 -6.10 3.62 -14.59
CA LYS A 71 -4.64 3.47 -14.45
C LYS A 71 -4.29 2.74 -13.14
N ALA A 72 -4.91 3.13 -12.02
CA ALA A 72 -4.69 2.49 -10.72
C ALA A 72 -5.15 1.03 -10.73
N GLY A 73 -6.34 0.75 -11.28
CA GLY A 73 -6.87 -0.61 -11.43
C GLY A 73 -5.99 -1.50 -12.30
N ARG A 74 -5.56 -1.00 -13.47
CA ARG A 74 -4.61 -1.71 -14.35
C ARG A 74 -3.30 -2.01 -13.65
N LYS A 75 -2.71 -1.03 -12.94
CA LYS A 75 -1.46 -1.23 -12.17
C LYS A 75 -1.63 -2.29 -11.09
N GLY A 76 -2.75 -2.26 -10.36
CA GLY A 76 -3.09 -3.28 -9.37
C GLY A 76 -3.18 -4.69 -9.98
N GLY A 77 -3.86 -4.82 -11.13
CA GLY A 77 -3.98 -6.10 -11.86
C GLY A 77 -2.71 -6.54 -12.60
N MET A 78 -1.72 -5.67 -12.77
CA MET A 78 -0.39 -6.06 -13.28
C MET A 78 0.49 -6.65 -12.18
N ALA A 79 0.37 -6.15 -10.94
CA ALA A 79 1.09 -6.70 -9.77
C ALA A 79 0.71 -8.15 -9.44
N THR A 80 -0.44 -8.63 -9.95
CA THR A 80 -0.84 -10.04 -9.89
C THR A 80 -0.26 -10.85 -11.05
N ARG A 81 -0.28 -10.32 -12.29
CA ARG A 81 0.24 -11.01 -13.50
C ARG A 81 1.76 -11.14 -13.56
N ASN A 82 2.51 -10.14 -13.08
CA ASN A 82 3.98 -10.24 -13.07
C ASN A 82 4.51 -11.24 -12.03
N ARG A 83 3.62 -11.82 -11.21
CA ARG A 83 3.95 -12.85 -10.22
C ARG A 83 3.87 -14.26 -10.80
N SER A 84 3.19 -14.45 -11.94
CA SER A 84 3.09 -15.74 -12.64
C SER A 84 4.13 -15.91 -13.74
N SER A 85 5.00 -14.93 -13.96
CA SER A 85 6.07 -14.93 -14.97
C SER A 85 7.48 -15.09 -14.36
N ASP A 86 7.56 -15.21 -13.04
CA ASP A 86 8.81 -15.38 -12.27
C ASP A 86 8.78 -16.75 -11.53
N GLN A 87 8.25 -17.77 -12.21
CA GLN A 87 8.25 -19.19 -11.86
C GLN A 87 8.86 -19.97 -13.01
#